data_AF-A0A3B8R1Z0-F1
#
_entry.id   AF-A0A3B8R1Z0-F1
#
_cell.length_a   1.000
_cell.length_b   1.000
_cell.length_c   1.000
_cell.angle_alpha   90.00
_cell.angle_beta   90.00
_cell.angle_gamma   90.00
#
_symmetry.space_group_name_H-M   'P 1'
#
loop_
_entity.id
_entity.type
_entity.pdbx_description
1 polymer ?
#
loop_
_entity_poly.entity_id
_entity_poly.type
_entity_poly.pdbx_seq_one_letter_code
_entity_poly.pdbx_strand_id
1 'polypeptide(L)'
;MTLLMILLACGGSEPPVEIPQPQAKIVKATPPERTAGEKAYRRAGCRACHLNSATGAPDLKKWKEDNKIAGVLDITRENMKSYLLAPQDYVAGSIMPATRLRAEKLNDLIDYLFEEL
;
A
#
# COMPACT_ATOMS: atom_id res chain seq x y z
N MET A 1 -12.35 -47.59 68.32
CA MET A 1 -13.44 -46.70 68.78
C MET A 1 -13.85 -45.84 67.61
N THR A 2 -15.16 -45.67 67.47
CA THR A 2 -15.93 -45.21 66.32
C THR A 2 -15.73 -43.73 65.97
N LEU A 3 -15.98 -43.40 64.69
CA LEU A 3 -16.60 -42.17 64.16
C LEU A 3 -15.81 -40.84 64.29
N LEU A 4 -15.73 -40.05 63.21
CA LEU A 4 -16.66 -38.92 62.99
C LEU A 4 -16.23 -38.01 61.80
N MET A 5 -17.16 -37.94 60.84
CA MET A 5 -17.60 -36.78 60.04
C MET A 5 -16.70 -36.08 59.01
N ILE A 6 -17.24 -36.14 57.80
CA ILE A 6 -17.17 -35.20 56.68
C ILE A 6 -17.62 -33.80 57.11
N LEU A 7 -16.92 -32.75 56.65
CA LEU A 7 -17.39 -31.36 56.42
C LEU A 7 -16.35 -30.70 55.47
N LEU A 8 -16.61 -30.65 54.17
CA LEU A 8 -17.24 -29.55 53.40
C LEU A 8 -16.44 -28.23 53.36
N ALA A 9 -15.79 -28.04 52.21
CA ALA A 9 -15.37 -26.84 51.47
C ALA A 9 -15.35 -25.45 52.12
N CYS A 10 -14.27 -24.70 51.86
CA CYS A 10 -14.27 -23.45 51.09
C CYS A 10 -12.85 -22.85 51.07
N GLY A 11 -12.25 -22.68 49.89
CA GLY A 11 -10.96 -22.02 49.72
C GLY A 11 -10.76 -21.69 48.24
N GLY A 12 -11.02 -20.43 47.89
CA GLY A 12 -11.34 -19.98 46.54
C GLY A 12 -10.25 -20.20 45.51
N SER A 13 -10.67 -20.75 44.36
CA SER A 13 -10.02 -20.56 43.08
C SER A 13 -10.20 -19.11 42.67
N GLU A 14 -9.21 -18.27 42.95
CA GLU A 14 -9.16 -16.92 42.39
C GLU A 14 -9.16 -17.06 40.86
N PRO A 15 -10.16 -16.50 40.14
CA PRO A 15 -10.11 -16.50 38.69
C PRO A 15 -8.89 -15.65 38.27
N PRO A 16 -8.17 -16.04 37.21
CA PRO A 16 -7.05 -15.26 36.71
C PRO A 16 -7.53 -13.83 36.44
N VAL A 17 -6.85 -12.86 37.07
CA VAL A 17 -7.04 -11.44 36.79
C VAL A 17 -6.71 -11.20 35.33
N GLU A 18 -7.74 -11.01 34.51
CA GLU A 18 -7.58 -10.60 33.13
C GLU A 18 -7.08 -9.16 33.12
N ILE A 19 -5.77 -9.00 32.90
CA ILE A 19 -5.17 -7.70 32.63
C ILE A 19 -5.85 -7.20 31.35
N PRO A 20 -6.59 -6.07 31.36
CA PRO A 20 -7.20 -5.57 30.14
C PRO A 20 -6.07 -5.21 29.19
N GLN A 21 -5.90 -6.04 28.15
CA GLN A 21 -4.95 -5.75 27.10
C GLN A 21 -5.34 -4.41 26.49
N PRO A 22 -4.41 -3.46 26.32
CA PRO A 22 -4.71 -2.22 25.63
C PRO A 22 -5.23 -2.61 24.26
N GLN A 23 -6.50 -2.27 24.01
CA GLN A 23 -7.22 -2.63 22.80
C GLN A 23 -6.47 -2.01 21.62
N ALA A 24 -5.62 -2.81 20.98
CA ALA A 24 -4.94 -2.43 19.77
C ALA A 24 -6.04 -2.21 18.72
N LYS A 25 -6.29 -0.93 18.42
CA LYS A 25 -7.12 -0.48 17.31
C LYS A 25 -6.74 -1.33 16.10
N ILE A 26 -7.67 -2.16 15.61
CA ILE A 26 -7.43 -3.05 14.48
C ILE A 26 -7.23 -2.19 13.24
N VAL A 27 -5.98 -1.78 13.00
CA VAL A 27 -5.56 -1.20 11.73
C VAL A 27 -5.52 -2.37 10.75
N LYS A 28 -6.48 -2.40 9.83
CA LYS A 28 -6.53 -3.34 8.71
C LYS A 28 -5.13 -3.39 8.06
N ALA A 29 -4.42 -4.50 8.24
CA ALA A 29 -3.07 -4.64 7.73
C ALA A 29 -3.10 -4.47 6.21
N THR A 30 -2.39 -3.47 5.71
CA THR A 30 -2.05 -3.42 4.28
C THR A 30 -1.12 -4.61 4.03
N PRO A 31 -1.27 -5.37 2.92
CA PRO A 31 -0.31 -6.41 2.57
C PRO A 31 1.12 -5.85 2.64
N PRO A 32 2.11 -6.62 3.12
CA PRO A 32 3.48 -6.15 3.17
C PRO A 32 3.91 -5.75 1.76
N GLU A 33 4.47 -4.54 1.61
CA GLU A 33 5.12 -4.14 0.35
C GLU A 33 6.17 -5.19 0.02
N ARG A 34 6.05 -5.77 -1.17
CA ARG A 34 6.90 -6.90 -1.57
C ARG A 34 8.18 -6.42 -2.23
N THR A 35 8.14 -5.28 -2.92
CA THR A 35 9.29 -4.71 -3.65
C THR A 35 9.55 -3.24 -3.32
N ALA A 36 10.77 -2.78 -3.59
CA ALA A 36 11.14 -1.37 -3.42
C ALA A 36 10.30 -0.44 -4.31
N GLY A 37 9.95 -0.91 -5.51
CA GLY A 37 9.13 -0.19 -6.47
C GLY A 37 7.67 -0.08 -6.05
N GLU A 38 7.05 -1.15 -5.53
CA GLU A 38 5.72 -1.07 -4.94
C GLU A 38 5.68 -0.05 -3.78
N LYS A 39 6.75 0.01 -2.98
CA LYS A 39 6.91 1.00 -1.92
C LYS A 39 7.02 2.42 -2.43
N ALA A 40 7.78 2.63 -3.50
CA ALA A 40 7.87 3.93 -4.17
C ALA A 40 6.50 4.36 -4.74
N TYR A 41 5.80 3.45 -5.41
CA TYR A 41 4.46 3.67 -5.97
C TYR A 41 3.44 4.10 -4.91
N ARG A 42 3.46 3.46 -3.73
CA ARG A 42 2.58 3.85 -2.63
C ARG A 42 2.98 5.20 -2.02
N ARG A 43 4.27 5.41 -1.75
CA ARG A 43 4.77 6.64 -1.09
C ARG A 43 4.61 7.88 -1.96
N ALA A 44 4.71 7.74 -3.28
CA ALA A 44 4.45 8.81 -4.22
C ALA A 44 2.95 9.15 -4.35
N GLY A 45 2.05 8.36 -3.78
CA GLY A 45 0.61 8.62 -3.78
C GLY A 45 -0.10 8.22 -5.06
N CYS A 46 0.55 7.52 -5.98
CA CYS A 46 0.01 7.16 -7.30
C CYS A 46 -1.35 6.46 -7.21
N ARG A 47 -1.52 5.59 -6.20
CA ARG A 47 -2.75 4.84 -5.93
C ARG A 47 -3.96 5.72 -5.65
N ALA A 48 -3.77 6.92 -5.12
CA ALA A 48 -4.86 7.82 -4.77
C ALA A 48 -5.69 8.23 -5.99
N CYS A 49 -5.06 8.27 -7.16
CA CYS A 49 -5.73 8.55 -8.43
C CYS A 49 -5.91 7.26 -9.25
N HIS A 50 -4.83 6.48 -9.46
CA HIS A 50 -4.87 5.35 -10.39
C HIS A 50 -5.70 4.13 -9.93
N LEU A 51 -6.08 4.06 -8.64
CA LEU A 51 -7.04 3.06 -8.16
C LEU A 51 -8.44 3.66 -7.90
N ASN A 52 -8.62 4.95 -8.15
CA ASN A 52 -9.87 5.66 -7.96
C ASN A 52 -10.44 6.12 -9.30
N SER A 53 -11.41 5.37 -9.81
CA SER A 53 -12.06 5.64 -11.10
C SER A 53 -12.71 7.02 -11.17
N ALA A 54 -13.07 7.65 -10.05
CA ALA A 54 -13.64 8.99 -10.03
C ALA A 54 -12.64 10.09 -10.41
N THR A 55 -11.33 9.81 -10.39
CA THR A 55 -10.30 10.80 -10.77
C THR A 55 -10.06 10.90 -12.27
N GLY A 56 -10.57 9.95 -13.06
CA GLY A 56 -10.29 9.85 -14.49
C GLY A 56 -8.87 9.40 -14.84
N ALA A 57 -8.04 9.04 -13.85
CA ALA A 57 -6.73 8.46 -14.10
C ALA A 57 -6.85 7.05 -14.70
N PRO A 58 -5.96 6.65 -15.63
CA PRO A 58 -6.02 5.34 -16.27
C PRO A 58 -5.68 4.21 -15.30
N ASP A 59 -6.21 3.01 -15.60
CA ASP A 59 -5.85 1.78 -14.91
C ASP A 59 -4.43 1.35 -15.29
N LEU A 60 -3.52 1.46 -14.32
CA LEU A 60 -2.12 1.09 -14.49
C LEU A 60 -1.86 -0.42 -14.58
N LYS A 61 -2.89 -1.28 -14.57
CA LYS A 61 -2.72 -2.69 -14.97
C LYS A 61 -2.85 -2.90 -16.48
N LYS A 62 -3.33 -1.89 -17.20
CA LYS A 62 -3.62 -1.96 -18.64
C LYS A 62 -2.88 -0.91 -19.45
N TRP A 63 -2.07 -0.08 -18.81
CA TRP A 63 -1.42 1.07 -19.46
C TRP A 63 -0.51 0.71 -20.64
N LYS A 64 -0.04 -0.54 -20.74
CA LYS A 64 0.75 -1.03 -21.87
C LYS A 64 -0.11 -1.35 -23.10
N GLU A 65 -1.41 -1.59 -22.94
CA GLU A 65 -2.33 -1.90 -24.04
C GLU A 65 -2.46 -0.72 -25.01
N ASP A 66 -2.34 0.51 -24.52
CA ASP A 66 -2.43 1.75 -25.31
C ASP A 66 -1.18 2.01 -26.18
N ASN A 67 -0.11 1.21 -26.06
CA ASN A 67 1.17 1.34 -26.77
C ASN A 67 1.82 2.74 -26.71
N LYS A 68 1.36 3.58 -25.77
CA LYS A 68 1.81 4.95 -25.55
C LYS A 68 1.67 5.31 -24.07
N ILE A 69 2.68 5.99 -23.51
CA ILE A 69 2.60 6.62 -22.20
C ILE A 69 1.74 7.88 -22.33
N ALA A 70 0.66 7.94 -21.56
CA ALA A 70 -0.33 9.02 -21.58
C ALA A 70 -0.89 9.34 -22.98
N GLY A 71 -0.89 8.36 -23.89
CA GLY A 71 -1.34 8.54 -25.27
C GLY A 71 -0.40 9.34 -26.19
N VAL A 72 0.74 9.83 -25.68
CA VAL A 72 1.59 10.81 -26.39
C VAL A 72 3.04 10.37 -26.60
N LEU A 73 3.59 9.52 -25.73
CA LEU A 73 5.00 9.11 -25.77
C LEU A 73 5.12 7.61 -26.05
N ASP A 74 6.16 7.18 -26.77
CA ASP A 74 6.48 5.76 -26.91
C ASP A 74 6.82 5.10 -25.56
N ILE A 75 6.51 3.81 -25.41
CA ILE A 75 6.77 3.05 -24.19
C ILE A 75 8.27 2.75 -24.08
N THR A 76 9.00 3.67 -23.45
CA THR A 76 10.38 3.48 -23.04
C THR A 76 10.55 3.89 -21.58
N ARG A 77 11.55 3.30 -20.91
CA ARG A 77 11.89 3.64 -19.52
C ARG A 77 12.28 5.11 -19.37
N GLU A 78 12.96 5.66 -20.38
CA GLU A 78 13.36 7.07 -20.40
C GLU A 78 12.16 8.00 -20.56
N ASN A 79 11.24 7.70 -21.49
CA ASN A 79 10.01 8.47 -21.64
C ASN A 79 9.14 8.41 -20.39
N MET A 80 9.04 7.23 -19.74
CA MET A 80 8.31 7.10 -18.48
C MET A 80 8.95 7.96 -17.39
N LYS A 81 10.28 7.93 -17.27
CA LYS A 81 11.01 8.75 -16.31
C LYS A 81 10.72 10.24 -16.52
N SER A 82 10.84 10.72 -17.76
CA SER A 82 10.61 12.13 -18.08
C SER A 82 9.15 12.52 -17.85
N TYR A 83 8.20 11.67 -18.24
CA TYR A 83 6.78 11.90 -17.98
C TYR A 83 6.46 11.98 -16.49
N LEU A 84 7.02 11.10 -15.66
CA LEU A 84 6.80 11.14 -14.21
C LEU A 84 7.38 12.40 -13.55
N LEU A 85 8.48 12.95 -14.10
CA LEU A 85 9.13 14.16 -13.59
C LEU A 85 8.43 15.45 -14.00
N ALA A 86 7.77 15.47 -15.17
CA ALA A 86 7.10 16.67 -15.68
C ALA A 86 5.91 16.32 -16.60
N PRO A 87 4.82 15.72 -16.08
CA PRO A 87 3.72 15.25 -16.93
C PRO A 87 2.98 16.38 -17.65
N GLN A 88 3.01 17.60 -17.10
CA GLN A 88 2.43 18.81 -17.69
C GLN A 88 3.13 19.26 -18.98
N ASP A 89 4.40 18.89 -19.16
CA ASP A 89 5.16 19.25 -20.36
C ASP A 89 4.74 18.40 -21.57
N TYR A 90 4.11 17.24 -21.31
CA TYR A 90 3.69 16.29 -22.34
C TYR A 90 2.18 16.31 -22.60
N VAL A 91 1.38 16.55 -21.55
CA VAL A 91 -0.07 16.57 -21.64
C VAL A 91 -0.58 17.89 -21.08
N ALA A 92 -1.02 18.78 -21.97
CA ALA A 92 -1.58 20.07 -21.61
C ALA A 92 -2.80 19.90 -20.69
N GLY A 93 -2.80 20.58 -19.54
CA GLY A 93 -3.85 20.45 -18.53
C GLY A 93 -3.78 19.19 -17.68
N SER A 94 -2.69 18.41 -17.73
CA SER A 94 -2.50 17.24 -16.88
C SER A 94 -2.55 17.62 -15.39
N ILE A 95 -3.48 16.99 -14.68
CA ILE A 95 -3.63 17.10 -13.23
C ILE A 95 -2.73 16.13 -12.46
N MET A 96 -2.05 15.20 -13.14
CA MET A 96 -1.10 14.29 -12.53
C MET A 96 0.11 15.08 -12.02
N PRO A 97 0.43 15.11 -10.72
CA PRO A 97 1.55 15.92 -10.23
C PRO A 97 2.90 15.30 -10.63
N ALA A 98 3.90 16.17 -10.86
CA ALA A 98 5.29 15.76 -10.97
C ALA A 98 5.74 15.00 -9.70
N THR A 99 6.43 13.88 -9.90
CA THR A 99 7.00 13.12 -8.79
C THR A 99 8.17 13.88 -8.16
N ARG A 100 8.31 13.74 -6.84
CA ARG A 100 9.45 14.27 -6.06
C ARG A 100 10.42 13.17 -5.62
N LEU A 101 10.28 11.97 -6.18
CA LEU A 101 11.17 10.85 -5.89
C LEU A 101 12.60 11.17 -6.35
N ARG A 102 13.58 10.81 -5.54
CA ARG A 102 14.99 10.84 -5.93
C ARG A 102 15.28 9.72 -6.93
N ALA A 103 16.37 9.85 -7.68
CA ALA A 103 16.73 8.97 -8.80
C ALA A 103 16.60 7.46 -8.47
N GLU A 104 17.12 7.01 -7.32
CA GLU A 104 17.02 5.60 -6.92
C GLU A 104 15.56 5.13 -6.79
N LYS A 105 14.71 5.90 -6.10
CA LYS A 105 13.29 5.55 -5.90
C LYS A 105 12.45 5.74 -7.14
N LEU A 106 12.85 6.65 -8.03
CA LEU A 106 12.24 6.79 -9.34
C LEU A 106 12.54 5.57 -10.22
N ASN A 107 13.78 5.06 -10.19
CA ASN A 107 14.13 3.84 -10.91
C ASN A 107 13.39 2.62 -10.35
N ASP A 108 13.34 2.46 -9.02
CA ASP A 108 12.55 1.42 -8.36
C ASP A 108 11.07 1.48 -8.82
N LEU A 109 10.48 2.68 -8.89
CA LEU A 109 9.11 2.87 -9.38
C LEU A 109 8.95 2.49 -10.86
N ILE A 110 9.90 2.85 -11.71
CA ILE A 110 9.85 2.51 -13.14
C ILE A 110 9.97 1.00 -13.32
N ASP A 111 10.84 0.32 -12.57
CA ASP A 111 10.91 -1.14 -12.57
C ASP A 111 9.57 -1.77 -12.22
N TYR A 112 8.91 -1.28 -11.17
CA TYR A 112 7.58 -1.77 -10.80
C TYR A 112 6.54 -1.57 -11.91
N LEU A 113 6.51 -0.41 -12.56
CA LEU A 113 5.58 -0.14 -13.66
C LEU A 113 5.83 -1.04 -14.88
N PHE A 114 7.09 -1.38 -15.18
CA PHE A 114 7.45 -2.15 -16.37
C PHE A 114 7.44 -3.66 -16.14
N GLU A 115 7.77 -4.14 -14.94
CA GLU A 115 7.99 -5.57 -14.69
C GLU A 115 6.88 -6.19 -13.83
N GLU A 116 6.15 -5.39 -13.03
CA GLU A 116 5.20 -5.91 -12.03
C GLU A 116 3.74 -5.46 -12.26
N LEU A 117 3.51 -4.48 -13.15
CA LEU A 117 2.19 -3.97 -13.56
C LEU A 117 1.91 -4.23 -15.04
#